data_AF-A0A651H9Z8-F1
#
_entry.id   AF-A0A651H9Z8-F1
#
_cell.length_a   1.000
_cell.length_b   1.000
_cell.length_c   1.000
_cell.angle_alpha   90.00
_cell.angle_beta   90.00
_cell.angle_gamma   90.00
#
_symmetry.space_group_name_H-M   'P 1'
#
loop_
_entity.id
_entity.type
_entity.pdbx_description
1 polymer ?
#
loop_
_entity_poly.entity_id
_entity_poly.type
_entity_poly.pdbx_seq_one_letter_code
_entity_poly.pdbx_strand_id
1 'polypeptide(L)'
;MVGVLLRVSTPSTLVTVFPEPFPHRSRGIVSASLRTQLQEALNQARRDRDRLRVSVLSTTLSEVRNREIELGREATEEEVQAVLARAQKQRRETAEQMTSAGRPELGEKETQEAAILAEFLPEPLEESEVRARVRESIQEGVTEMGPLMGRLMPLIRGRFDGKEANRIVREELARDG
;
A
#
# COMPACT_ATOMS: atom_id res chain seq x y z
N MET A 1 10.97 -39.25 47.28
CA MET A 1 10.19 -38.00 47.16
C MET A 1 10.77 -37.23 45.99
N VAL A 2 9.93 -36.95 44.99
CA VAL A 2 10.27 -36.52 43.63
C VAL A 2 10.57 -35.02 43.60
N GLY A 3 11.62 -34.60 42.91
CA GLY A 3 11.96 -33.18 42.70
C GLY A 3 12.47 -32.96 41.28
N VAL A 4 11.55 -32.88 40.32
CA VAL A 4 11.83 -32.58 38.91
C VAL A 4 12.12 -31.09 38.77
N LEU A 5 13.36 -30.73 38.41
CA LEU A 5 13.76 -29.36 38.11
C LEU A 5 13.41 -29.07 36.64
N LEU A 6 12.26 -28.43 36.41
CA LEU A 6 11.82 -27.98 35.10
C LEU A 6 12.74 -26.88 34.57
N ARG A 7 13.46 -27.18 33.49
CA ARG A 7 14.26 -26.23 32.71
C ARG A 7 13.31 -25.48 31.76
N VAL A 8 12.94 -24.25 32.11
CA VAL A 8 12.19 -23.36 31.22
C VAL A 8 13.13 -22.85 30.12
N SER A 9 12.87 -23.28 28.90
CA SER A 9 13.52 -22.84 27.66
C SER A 9 12.77 -21.61 27.13
N THR A 10 13.40 -20.44 27.16
CA THR A 10 12.86 -19.22 26.53
C THR A 10 13.06 -19.27 25.01
N PRO A 11 12.07 -18.89 24.18
CA PRO A 11 12.26 -18.83 22.74
C PRO A 11 13.09 -17.60 22.35
N SER A 12 14.10 -17.83 21.52
CA SER A 12 14.93 -16.83 20.86
C SER A 12 14.04 -15.95 19.97
N THR A 13 13.86 -14.69 20.35
CA THR A 13 13.13 -13.70 19.55
C THR A 13 14.00 -13.34 18.34
N LEU A 14 13.58 -13.77 17.15
CA LEU A 14 14.12 -13.27 15.89
C LEU A 14 13.79 -11.78 15.80
N VAL A 15 14.79 -10.94 16.01
CA VAL A 15 14.72 -9.51 15.71
C VAL A 15 14.73 -9.39 14.19
N THR A 16 13.56 -9.18 13.59
CA THR A 16 13.45 -8.77 12.18
C THR A 16 14.15 -7.44 12.02
N VAL A 17 15.32 -7.45 11.36
CA VAL A 17 16.04 -6.24 10.99
C VAL A 17 15.26 -5.57 9.86
N PHE A 18 14.46 -4.57 10.21
CA PHE A 18 13.81 -3.70 9.24
C PHE A 18 14.89 -2.81 8.60
N PRO A 19 15.00 -2.73 7.26
CA PRO A 19 15.91 -1.78 6.64
C PRO A 19 15.49 -0.35 6.99
N GLU A 20 16.43 0.44 7.47
CA GLU A 20 16.24 1.86 7.77
C GLU A 20 15.63 2.60 6.55
N PRO A 21 14.60 3.45 6.74
CA PRO A 21 14.08 4.26 5.66
C PRO A 21 15.18 5.15 5.08
N PHE A 22 15.21 5.29 3.76
CA PHE A 22 16.28 6.00 3.06
C PHE A 22 16.48 7.41 3.62
N PRO A 23 17.72 7.81 3.98
CA PRO A 23 17.99 9.19 4.36
C PRO A 23 17.75 10.08 3.14
N HIS A 24 16.78 11.00 3.26
CA HIS A 24 16.53 12.05 2.28
C HIS A 24 17.77 12.96 2.19
N ARG A 25 18.70 12.62 1.29
CA ARG A 25 19.88 13.45 1.04
C ARG A 25 19.42 14.67 0.24
N SER A 26 19.15 15.75 0.96
CA SER A 26 18.80 17.06 0.45
C SER A 26 19.94 17.64 -0.42
N ARG A 27 19.89 17.36 -1.73
CA ARG A 27 20.51 18.19 -2.77
C ARG A 27 19.40 18.88 -3.53
N GLY A 28 19.20 20.17 -3.26
CA GLY A 28 18.39 21.15 -4.00
C GLY A 28 17.22 20.56 -4.80
N ILE A 29 16.07 20.37 -4.16
CA ILE A 29 15.03 19.50 -4.71
C ILE A 29 13.88 20.36 -5.27
N VAL A 30 13.82 20.42 -6.61
CA VAL A 30 12.54 20.30 -7.33
C VAL A 30 11.93 19.00 -6.80
N SER A 31 10.79 19.03 -6.09
CA SER A 31 10.17 17.83 -5.48
C SER A 31 10.18 16.67 -6.48
N ALA A 32 11.05 15.68 -6.25
CA ALA A 32 11.23 14.58 -7.20
C ALA A 32 9.94 13.76 -7.27
N SER A 33 9.36 13.62 -8.47
CA SER A 33 8.13 12.84 -8.67
C SER A 33 8.30 11.41 -8.16
N LEU A 34 7.19 10.79 -7.74
CA LEU A 34 7.13 9.42 -7.25
C LEU A 34 7.78 8.44 -8.24
N ARG A 35 7.61 8.67 -9.54
CA ARG A 35 8.32 7.93 -10.59
C ARG A 35 9.84 8.03 -10.46
N THR A 36 10.34 9.25 -10.27
CA THR A 36 11.78 9.49 -10.09
C THR A 36 12.28 8.77 -8.85
N GLN A 37 11.54 8.83 -7.75
CA GLN A 37 11.87 8.13 -6.51
C GLN A 37 11.94 6.61 -6.71
N LEU A 38 10.98 6.00 -7.41
CA LEU A 38 11.00 4.57 -7.74
C LEU A 38 12.20 4.19 -8.59
N GLN A 39 12.55 5.03 -9.59
CA GLN A 39 13.68 4.78 -10.47
C GLN A 39 15.03 4.86 -9.73
N GLU A 40 15.16 5.83 -8.82
CA GLU A 40 16.33 5.98 -7.94
C GLU A 40 16.46 4.78 -6.99
N ALA A 41 15.35 4.38 -6.35
CA ALA A 41 15.32 3.22 -5.47
C ALA A 41 15.67 1.92 -6.21
N LEU A 42 15.20 1.73 -7.44
CA LEU A 42 15.56 0.58 -8.27
C LEU A 42 17.07 0.58 -8.60
N ASN A 43 17.63 1.74 -8.93
CA ASN A 43 19.05 1.85 -9.21
C ASN A 43 19.90 1.58 -7.95
N GLN A 44 19.42 1.98 -6.78
CA GLN A 44 20.06 1.68 -5.51
C GLN A 44 19.99 0.19 -5.19
N ALA A 45 18.82 -0.44 -5.30
CA ALA A 45 18.64 -1.88 -5.11
C ALA A 45 19.57 -2.72 -6.01
N ARG A 46 19.81 -2.28 -7.26
CA ARG A 46 20.79 -2.92 -8.16
C ARG A 46 22.23 -2.84 -7.63
N ARG A 47 22.63 -1.70 -7.05
CA ARG A 47 23.97 -1.52 -6.46
C ARG A 47 24.14 -2.40 -5.22
N ASP A 48 23.11 -2.45 -4.39
CA ASP A 48 23.10 -3.22 -3.14
C ASP A 48 22.89 -4.73 -3.39
N ARG A 49 22.61 -5.11 -4.63
CA ARG A 49 22.29 -6.48 -5.06
C ARG A 49 21.06 -7.06 -4.34
N ASP A 50 20.14 -6.19 -3.95
CA ASP A 50 18.85 -6.55 -3.36
C ASP A 50 17.91 -7.06 -4.45
N ARG A 51 17.94 -8.38 -4.67
CA ARG A 51 17.17 -9.04 -5.74
C ARG A 51 15.66 -8.86 -5.55
N LEU A 52 15.17 -8.84 -4.31
CA LEU A 52 13.75 -8.73 -4.02
C LEU A 52 13.25 -7.32 -4.38
N ARG A 53 13.92 -6.27 -3.89
CA ARG A 53 13.60 -4.89 -4.25
C ARG A 53 13.72 -4.63 -5.74
N VAL A 54 14.75 -5.18 -6.41
CA VAL A 54 14.87 -5.06 -7.87
C VAL A 54 13.66 -5.65 -8.57
N SER A 55 13.25 -6.87 -8.19
CA SER A 55 12.08 -7.55 -8.78
C SER A 55 10.81 -6.74 -8.60
N VAL A 56 10.53 -6.29 -7.37
CA VAL A 56 9.33 -5.51 -7.03
C VAL A 56 9.30 -4.19 -7.81
N LEU A 57 10.34 -3.36 -7.67
CA LEU A 57 10.37 -2.02 -8.25
C LEU A 57 10.38 -2.04 -9.78
N SER A 58 11.07 -3.00 -10.41
CA SER A 58 11.06 -3.12 -11.87
C SER A 58 9.71 -3.58 -12.43
N THR A 59 9.02 -4.47 -11.72
CA THR A 59 7.67 -4.93 -12.10
C THR A 59 6.68 -3.79 -11.97
N THR A 60 6.70 -3.07 -10.83
CA THR A 60 5.81 -1.94 -10.60
C THR A 60 6.05 -0.79 -11.58
N LEU A 61 7.30 -0.46 -11.93
CA LEU A 61 7.58 0.52 -13.00
C LEU A 61 7.06 0.06 -14.37
N SER A 62 7.05 -1.24 -14.64
CA SER A 62 6.44 -1.80 -15.86
C SER A 62 4.92 -1.67 -15.84
N GLU A 63 4.28 -1.89 -14.69
CA GLU A 63 2.83 -1.66 -14.51
C GLU A 63 2.46 -0.18 -14.74
N VAL A 64 3.29 0.74 -14.23
CA VAL A 64 3.12 2.18 -14.50
C VAL A 64 3.20 2.45 -16.00
N ARG A 65 4.22 1.91 -16.69
CA ARG A 65 4.37 2.06 -18.14
C ARG A 65 3.18 1.48 -18.91
N ASN A 66 2.67 0.32 -18.51
CA ASN A 66 1.48 -0.28 -19.11
C ASN A 66 0.28 0.66 -18.96
N ARG A 67 0.13 1.29 -17.79
CA ARG A 67 -0.92 2.27 -17.56
C ARG A 67 -0.80 3.49 -18.48
N GLU A 68 0.41 3.96 -18.76
CA GLU A 68 0.64 5.05 -19.71
C GLU A 68 0.26 4.68 -21.14
N ILE A 69 0.58 3.45 -21.54
CA ILE A 69 0.20 2.91 -22.86
C ILE A 69 -1.32 2.89 -22.99
N GLU A 70 -2.03 2.42 -21.96
CA GLU A 70 -3.50 2.43 -21.93
C GLU A 70 -4.09 3.84 -22.00
N LEU A 71 -3.44 4.82 -21.35
CA LEU A 71 -3.87 6.21 -21.32
C LEU A 71 -3.52 6.98 -22.60
N GLY A 72 -2.52 6.53 -23.36
CA GLY A 72 -1.94 7.28 -24.47
C GLY A 72 -1.18 8.54 -24.05
N ARG A 73 -0.85 8.67 -22.76
CA ARG A 73 -0.11 9.81 -22.17
C ARG A 73 0.67 9.37 -20.94
N GLU A 74 1.56 10.23 -20.47
CA GLU A 74 2.23 10.00 -19.19
C GLU A 74 1.23 9.97 -18.03
N ALA A 75 1.48 9.06 -17.09
CA ALA A 75 0.66 8.89 -15.89
C ALA A 75 0.93 10.05 -14.93
N THR A 76 -0.13 10.61 -14.35
CA THR A 76 0.00 11.62 -13.30
C THR A 76 0.52 10.99 -12.00
N GLU A 77 0.96 11.83 -11.05
CA GLU A 77 1.44 11.38 -9.74
C GLU A 77 0.39 10.49 -9.04
N GLU A 78 -0.88 10.87 -9.11
CA GLU A 78 -2.00 10.12 -8.53
C GLU A 78 -2.22 8.77 -9.22
N GLU A 79 -2.04 8.71 -10.54
CA GLU A 79 -2.17 7.46 -11.28
C GLU A 79 -1.02 6.51 -10.97
N VAL A 80 0.19 7.03 -10.77
CA VAL A 80 1.33 6.24 -10.29
C VAL A 80 1.04 5.70 -8.88
N GLN A 81 0.56 6.54 -7.96
CA GLN A 81 0.15 6.09 -6.62
C GLN A 81 -0.92 5.00 -6.67
N ALA A 82 -1.92 5.16 -7.54
CA ALA A 82 -2.98 4.16 -7.70
C ALA A 82 -2.44 2.81 -8.21
N VAL A 83 -1.48 2.82 -9.15
CA VAL A 83 -0.81 1.60 -9.61
C VAL A 83 -0.07 0.93 -8.45
N LEU A 84 0.71 1.69 -7.68
CA LEU A 84 1.46 1.16 -6.53
C LEU A 84 0.52 0.58 -5.46
N ALA A 85 -0.56 1.29 -5.11
CA ALA A 85 -1.53 0.86 -4.11
C ALA A 85 -2.21 -0.45 -4.53
N ARG A 86 -2.57 -0.57 -5.82
CA ARG A 86 -3.11 -1.81 -6.37
C ARG A 86 -2.09 -2.95 -6.31
N ALA A 87 -0.84 -2.69 -6.69
CA ALA A 87 0.24 -3.67 -6.68
C ALA A 87 0.56 -4.16 -5.26
N GLN A 88 0.48 -3.27 -4.26
CA GLN A 88 0.62 -3.60 -2.85
C GLN A 88 -0.55 -4.47 -2.38
N LYS A 89 -1.79 -4.07 -2.69
CA LYS A 89 -2.99 -4.81 -2.30
C LYS A 89 -2.96 -6.24 -2.84
N GLN A 90 -2.64 -6.41 -4.13
CA GLN A 90 -2.55 -7.72 -4.77
C GLN A 90 -1.57 -8.65 -4.06
N ARG A 91 -0.43 -8.12 -3.59
CA ARG A 91 0.57 -8.88 -2.84
C ARG A 91 0.06 -9.28 -1.46
N ARG A 92 -0.62 -8.38 -0.74
CA ARG A 92 -1.27 -8.71 0.55
C ARG A 92 -2.31 -9.83 0.39
N GLU A 93 -3.19 -9.72 -0.60
CA GLU A 93 -4.18 -10.75 -0.92
C GLU A 93 -3.49 -12.08 -1.29
N THR A 94 -2.41 -12.04 -2.06
CA THR A 94 -1.64 -13.23 -2.41
C THR A 94 -0.95 -13.84 -1.19
N ALA A 95 -0.44 -13.01 -0.27
CA ALA A 95 0.20 -13.46 0.96
C ALA A 95 -0.78 -14.26 1.84
N GLU A 96 -1.99 -13.74 2.02
CA GLU A 96 -3.08 -14.40 2.75
C GLU A 96 -3.48 -15.72 2.10
N GLN A 97 -3.61 -15.73 0.77
CA GLN A 97 -3.94 -16.94 0.01
C GLN A 97 -2.86 -18.02 0.14
N MET A 98 -1.58 -17.66 0.01
CA MET A 98 -0.45 -18.60 0.15
C MET A 98 -0.36 -19.17 1.57
N THR A 99 -0.54 -18.31 2.57
CA THR A 99 -0.55 -18.73 3.99
C THR A 99 -1.71 -19.69 4.25
N SER A 100 -2.91 -19.36 3.77
CA SER A 100 -4.11 -20.20 3.91
C SER A 100 -3.99 -21.52 3.15
N ALA A 101 -3.22 -21.56 2.06
CA ALA A 101 -2.91 -22.76 1.29
C ALA A 101 -1.78 -23.63 1.89
N GLY A 102 -1.29 -23.30 3.09
CA GLY A 102 -0.23 -24.05 3.77
C GLY A 102 1.18 -23.79 3.22
N ARG A 103 1.41 -22.64 2.57
CA ARG A 103 2.70 -22.22 2.00
C ARG A 103 3.18 -20.90 2.63
N PRO A 104 3.40 -20.87 3.96
CA PRO A 104 3.71 -19.64 4.70
C PRO A 104 5.01 -18.97 4.24
N GLU A 105 5.98 -19.72 3.72
CA GLU A 105 7.22 -19.18 3.16
C GLU A 105 6.99 -18.30 1.92
N LEU A 106 5.98 -18.63 1.11
CA LEU A 106 5.57 -17.77 0.00
C LEU A 106 4.71 -16.61 0.48
N GLY A 107 3.88 -16.81 1.49
CA GLY A 107 3.13 -15.74 2.13
C GLY A 107 4.04 -14.65 2.72
N GLU A 108 5.11 -15.06 3.39
CA GLU A 108 6.14 -14.17 3.94
C GLU A 108 6.84 -13.39 2.82
N LYS A 109 7.19 -14.06 1.71
CA LYS A 109 7.79 -13.39 0.57
C LYS A 109 6.87 -12.30 0.00
N GLU A 110 5.60 -12.59 -0.25
CA GLU A 110 4.62 -11.61 -0.74
C GLU A 110 4.42 -10.45 0.25
N THR A 111 4.46 -10.74 1.56
CA THR A 111 4.39 -9.72 2.62
C THR A 111 5.57 -8.76 2.56
N GLN A 112 6.79 -9.29 2.37
CA GLN A 112 8.00 -8.47 2.19
C GLN A 112 7.92 -7.63 0.91
N GLU A 113 7.41 -8.18 -0.19
CA GLU A 113 7.20 -7.42 -1.42
C GLU A 113 6.18 -6.28 -1.23
N ALA A 114 5.09 -6.52 -0.49
CA ALA A 114 4.11 -5.49 -0.15
C ALA A 114 4.68 -4.39 0.74
N ALA A 115 5.60 -4.75 1.66
CA ALA A 115 6.28 -3.80 2.54
C ALA A 115 7.20 -2.85 1.75
N ILE A 116 7.93 -3.37 0.75
CA ILE A 116 8.77 -2.54 -0.14
C ILE A 116 7.95 -1.47 -0.86
N LEU A 117 6.75 -1.81 -1.34
CA LEU A 117 5.86 -0.83 -1.99
C LEU A 117 5.24 0.17 -0.99
N ALA A 118 5.08 -0.23 0.28
CA ALA A 118 4.53 0.64 1.33
C ALA A 118 5.41 1.87 1.57
N GLU A 119 6.73 1.77 1.37
CA GLU A 119 7.67 2.88 1.53
C GLU A 119 7.37 4.08 0.61
N PHE A 120 6.66 3.84 -0.49
CA PHE A 120 6.36 4.82 -1.53
C PHE A 120 4.91 5.30 -1.52
N LEU A 121 4.11 4.77 -0.61
CA LEU A 121 2.69 5.07 -0.50
C LEU A 121 2.41 5.84 0.80
N PRO A 122 1.47 6.80 0.79
CA PRO A 122 0.97 7.33 2.04
C PRO A 122 0.26 6.21 2.82
N GLU A 123 0.15 6.40 4.12
CA GLU A 123 -0.52 5.45 5.00
C GLU A 123 -1.95 5.16 4.48
N PRO A 124 -2.27 3.89 4.17
CA PRO A 124 -3.58 3.55 3.62
C PRO A 124 -4.67 3.86 4.64
N LEU A 125 -5.86 4.18 4.13
CA LEU A 125 -7.06 4.25 4.96
C LEU A 125 -7.73 2.88 4.97
N GLU A 126 -8.33 2.53 6.10
CA GLU A 126 -9.20 1.36 6.20
C GLU A 126 -10.60 1.70 5.66
N GLU A 127 -11.32 0.70 5.13
CA GLU A 127 -12.70 0.89 4.66
C GLU A 127 -13.59 1.49 5.78
N SER A 128 -13.37 1.06 7.03
CA SER A 128 -14.13 1.54 8.18
C SER A 128 -13.97 3.05 8.41
N GLU A 129 -12.77 3.59 8.19
CA GLU A 129 -12.47 5.01 8.31
C GLU A 129 -13.07 5.82 7.16
N VAL A 130 -13.04 5.27 5.94
CA VAL A 130 -13.70 5.88 4.78
C VAL A 130 -15.20 5.95 5.02
N ARG A 131 -15.79 4.85 5.48
CA ARG A 131 -17.21 4.75 5.79
C ARG A 131 -17.62 5.71 6.91
N ALA A 132 -16.78 5.88 7.94
CA ALA A 132 -17.03 6.86 9.01
C ALA A 132 -17.12 8.30 8.49
N ARG A 133 -16.19 8.70 7.59
CA ARG A 133 -16.21 10.04 6.98
C ARG A 133 -17.42 10.28 6.08
N VAL A 134 -17.87 9.24 5.37
CA VAL A 134 -19.10 9.31 4.56
C VAL A 134 -20.31 9.56 5.48
N ARG A 135 -20.46 8.79 6.56
CA ARG A 135 -21.56 8.96 7.52
C ARG A 135 -21.56 10.34 8.17
N GLU A 136 -20.40 10.85 8.54
CA GLU A 136 -20.25 12.21 9.07
C GLU A 136 -20.78 13.25 8.06
N SER A 137 -20.39 13.13 6.79
CA SER A 137 -20.88 14.04 5.75
C SER A 137 -22.40 13.94 5.53
N ILE A 138 -22.98 12.74 5.66
CA ILE A 138 -24.44 12.54 5.57
C ILE A 138 -25.14 13.18 6.77
N GLN A 139 -24.60 13.04 7.99
CA GLN A 139 -25.12 13.70 9.19
C GLN A 139 -25.10 15.24 9.08
N GLU A 140 -24.14 15.79 8.34
CA GLU A 140 -24.08 17.21 7.99
C GLU A 140 -25.07 17.64 6.88
N GLY A 141 -25.90 16.71 6.39
CA GLY A 141 -26.93 16.97 5.39
C GLY A 141 -26.48 16.79 3.94
N VAL A 142 -25.32 16.18 3.70
CA VAL A 142 -24.84 15.90 2.33
C VAL A 142 -25.26 14.49 1.91
N THR A 143 -26.41 14.38 1.27
CA THR A 143 -27.02 13.09 0.85
C THR A 143 -26.86 12.80 -0.64
N GLU A 144 -26.19 13.67 -1.38
CA GLU A 144 -25.99 13.52 -2.82
C GLU A 144 -24.61 12.94 -3.12
N MET A 145 -24.55 12.01 -4.08
CA MET A 145 -23.33 11.30 -4.48
C MET A 145 -22.18 12.24 -4.88
N GLY A 146 -22.47 13.24 -5.73
CA GLY A 146 -21.47 14.16 -6.25
C GLY A 146 -20.79 14.97 -5.13
N PRO A 147 -21.56 15.67 -4.29
CA PRO A 147 -21.05 16.37 -3.11
C PRO A 147 -20.28 15.49 -2.12
N LEU A 148 -20.75 14.26 -1.84
CA LEU A 148 -20.03 13.32 -0.97
C LEU A 148 -18.66 12.95 -1.54
N MET A 149 -18.60 12.59 -2.82
CA MET A 149 -17.32 12.30 -3.48
C MET A 149 -16.43 13.55 -3.54
N GLY A 150 -17.00 14.75 -3.73
CA GLY A 150 -16.27 16.01 -3.72
C GLY A 150 -15.54 16.27 -2.39
N ARG A 151 -16.17 15.91 -1.26
CA ARG A 151 -15.56 16.01 0.08
C ARG A 151 -14.58 14.87 0.37
N LEU A 152 -14.89 13.66 -0.10
CA LEU A 152 -14.12 12.47 0.23
C LEU A 152 -12.81 12.37 -0.56
N MET A 153 -12.83 12.70 -1.86
CA MET A 153 -11.69 12.51 -2.76
C MET A 153 -10.38 13.16 -2.29
N PRO A 154 -10.37 14.42 -1.78
CA PRO A 154 -9.15 15.02 -1.24
C PRO A 154 -8.54 14.27 -0.05
N LEU A 155 -9.39 13.62 0.77
CA LEU A 155 -8.97 12.92 1.99
C LEU A 155 -8.41 11.52 1.69
N ILE A 156 -8.94 10.89 0.64
CA ILE A 156 -8.59 9.51 0.29
C ILE A 156 -7.56 9.42 -0.84
N ARG A 157 -7.25 10.53 -1.52
CA ARG A 157 -6.32 10.57 -2.66
C ARG A 157 -4.99 9.92 -2.27
N GLY A 158 -4.60 8.88 -3.02
CA GLY A 158 -3.36 8.12 -2.78
C GLY A 158 -3.42 7.14 -1.59
N ARG A 159 -4.45 7.22 -0.75
CA ARG A 159 -4.61 6.44 0.49
C ARG A 159 -5.73 5.39 0.41
N PHE A 160 -6.65 5.53 -0.54
CA PHE A 160 -7.75 4.60 -0.78
C PHE A 160 -8.15 4.58 -2.26
N ASP A 161 -8.72 3.46 -2.72
CA ASP A 161 -9.20 3.34 -4.10
C ASP A 161 -10.48 4.16 -4.32
N GLY A 162 -10.48 4.99 -5.37
CA GLY A 162 -11.61 5.87 -5.66
C GLY A 162 -12.87 5.14 -6.12
N LYS A 163 -12.76 3.98 -6.77
CA LYS A 163 -13.92 3.16 -7.16
C LYS A 163 -14.53 2.50 -5.92
N GLU A 164 -13.67 2.05 -5.00
CA GLU A 164 -14.10 1.46 -3.75
C GLU A 164 -14.75 2.49 -2.82
N ALA A 165 -14.18 3.68 -2.72
CA ALA A 165 -14.83 4.81 -2.04
C ALA A 165 -16.21 5.10 -2.64
N ASN A 166 -16.33 5.07 -3.97
CA ASN A 166 -17.61 5.27 -4.64
C ASN A 166 -18.63 4.14 -4.39
N ARG A 167 -18.17 2.88 -4.23
CA ARG A 167 -19.00 1.76 -3.74
C ARG A 167 -19.53 2.06 -2.33
N ILE A 168 -18.63 2.42 -1.40
CA ILE A 168 -18.99 2.72 -0.01
C ILE A 168 -20.02 3.85 0.09
N VAL A 169 -19.85 4.94 -0.68
CA VAL A 169 -20.80 6.05 -0.69
C VAL A 169 -22.19 5.60 -1.12
N ARG A 170 -22.31 4.76 -2.16
CA ARG A 170 -23.61 4.21 -2.58
C ARG A 170 -24.26 3.38 -1.48
N GLU A 171 -23.47 2.56 -0.80
CA GLU A 171 -23.97 1.68 0.25
C GLU A 171 -24.46 2.44 1.48
N GLU A 172 -23.75 3.49 1.90
CA GLU A 172 -24.19 4.32 3.02
C GLU A 172 -25.45 5.11 2.67
N LEU A 173 -25.53 5.72 1.48
CA LEU A 173 -26.74 6.41 1.04
C LEU A 173 -27.96 5.49 0.95
N ALA A 174 -27.79 4.24 0.54
CA ALA A 174 -28.87 3.26 0.47
C ALA A 174 -29.33 2.75 1.85
N ARG A 175 -28.55 3.00 2.92
CA ARG A 175 -28.92 2.66 4.30
C ARG A 175 -29.64 3.79 5.02
N ASP A 176 -29.36 5.04 4.63
CA ASP A 176 -29.94 6.25 5.24
C ASP A 176 -31.24 6.71 4.55
N GLY A 177 -31.57 6.19 3.36
CA GLY A 177 -32.82 6.45 2.63
C GLY A 177 -33.88 5.38 2.82
#